data_AF-A0A5C1M9U7-F1
#
_entry.id   AF-A0A5C1M9U7-F1
#
_cell.length_a   1.000
_cell.length_b   1.000
_cell.length_c   1.000
_cell.angle_alpha   90.00
_cell.angle_beta   90.00
_cell.angle_gamma   90.00
#
_symmetry.space_group_name_H-M   'P 1'
#
loop_
_entity.id
_entity.type
_entity.pdbx_description
1 polymer ?
#
loop_
_entity_poly.entity_id
_entity_poly.type
_entity_poly.pdbx_seq_one_letter_code
_entity_poly.pdbx_strand_id
1 'polypeptide(L)'
;MEVSWYEAFDRKILAVVVLDYTDKDYGYVILGRDASKMFRCIDMGSEFYKTPEDAEKALESVVLKFNNDGQDLYPQGDEKQIPNEILIPCVKNQQLHPYFKVLITEPRFEAAKYLINEIAYSYIDVDGNYIKEFQTNGFDSRLWELYLYVYLYDTGASIIRDCVAPDYHISVFGEELFIEAVTVNPSQNKERPDPAPPTTNEEAAILIRDYLPIKYGSTLYSKLQKNTGTNHMSPENRLSLPSTIFICQVL
;
A
#
# COMPACT_ATOMS: atom_id res chain seq x y z
N MET A 1 -21.46 13.00 0.47
CA MET A 1 -21.11 11.67 1.04
C MET A 1 -21.61 10.59 0.12
N GLU A 2 -20.90 9.47 0.02
CA GLU A 2 -21.33 8.30 -0.75
C GLU A 2 -22.71 7.80 -0.29
N VAL A 3 -23.58 7.48 -1.25
CA VAL A 3 -24.92 6.93 -1.03
C VAL A 3 -25.01 5.50 -1.56
N SER A 4 -24.55 5.28 -2.78
CA SER A 4 -24.50 3.98 -3.46
C SER A 4 -23.31 3.94 -4.41
N TRP A 5 -22.83 2.73 -4.69
CA TRP A 5 -21.75 2.48 -5.65
C TRP A 5 -22.07 1.29 -6.54
N TYR A 6 -21.50 1.32 -7.74
CA TYR A 6 -21.74 0.35 -8.81
C TYR A 6 -20.44 -0.02 -9.51
N GLU A 7 -20.39 -1.26 -9.97
CA GLU A 7 -19.35 -1.79 -10.84
C GLU A 7 -19.96 -2.12 -12.21
N ALA A 8 -19.31 -1.73 -13.30
CA ALA A 8 -19.76 -2.03 -14.66
C ALA A 8 -18.62 -2.53 -15.56
N PHE A 9 -19.00 -3.40 -16.51
CA PHE A 9 -18.13 -3.95 -17.55
C PHE A 9 -16.87 -4.64 -17.01
N ASP A 10 -17.05 -5.61 -16.10
CA ASP A 10 -15.95 -6.39 -15.49
C ASP A 10 -14.90 -5.49 -14.80
N ARG A 11 -15.35 -4.69 -13.82
CA ARG A 11 -14.52 -3.72 -13.07
C ARG A 11 -13.84 -2.64 -13.88
N LYS A 12 -14.20 -2.46 -15.15
CA LYS A 12 -13.66 -1.36 -15.95
C LYS A 12 -14.10 0.01 -15.40
N ILE A 13 -15.37 0.10 -15.01
CA ILE A 13 -15.98 1.34 -14.51
C ILE A 13 -16.45 1.13 -13.08
N LEU A 14 -16.09 2.08 -12.22
CA LEU A 14 -16.72 2.26 -10.91
C LEU A 14 -17.55 3.53 -10.96
N ALA A 15 -18.75 3.50 -10.41
CA ALA A 15 -19.60 4.68 -10.34
C ALA A 15 -20.15 4.86 -8.94
N VAL A 16 -20.29 6.10 -8.52
CA VAL A 16 -20.72 6.46 -7.16
C VAL A 16 -21.79 7.54 -7.25
N VAL A 17 -22.90 7.32 -6.55
CA VAL A 17 -23.89 8.36 -6.28
C VAL A 17 -23.53 9.04 -4.97
N VAL A 18 -23.54 10.37 -4.99
CA VAL A 18 -23.12 11.21 -3.87
C VAL A 18 -24.24 12.15 -3.46
N LEU A 19 -24.40 12.34 -2.15
CA LEU A 19 -25.27 13.36 -1.56
C LEU A 19 -24.45 14.63 -1.31
N ASP A 20 -24.91 15.77 -1.85
CA ASP A 20 -24.49 17.09 -1.40
C ASP A 20 -25.22 17.45 -0.09
N TYR A 21 -24.46 17.87 0.92
CA TYR A 21 -25.03 18.25 2.20
C TYR A 21 -25.46 19.71 2.28
N THR A 22 -25.06 20.54 1.32
CA THR A 22 -25.35 21.97 1.28
C THR A 22 -26.81 22.23 0.98
N ASP A 23 -27.35 21.57 -0.04
CA ASP A 23 -28.71 21.72 -0.57
C ASP A 23 -29.50 20.41 -0.66
N LYS A 24 -28.90 19.29 -0.19
CA LYS A 24 -29.55 17.98 -0.03
C LYS A 24 -30.03 17.37 -1.33
N ASP A 25 -29.28 17.58 -2.41
CA ASP A 25 -29.48 16.90 -3.66
C ASP A 25 -28.33 15.95 -4.00
N TYR A 26 -28.52 15.19 -5.08
CA TYR A 26 -27.74 14.01 -5.41
C TYR A 26 -27.02 14.24 -6.74
N GLY A 27 -25.75 13.88 -6.80
CA GLY A 27 -24.96 13.82 -8.02
C GLY A 27 -24.35 12.44 -8.21
N TYR A 28 -23.56 12.27 -9.26
CA TYR A 28 -22.79 11.04 -9.47
C TYR A 28 -21.41 11.34 -10.04
N VAL A 29 -20.50 10.41 -9.79
CA VAL A 29 -19.13 10.41 -10.30
C VAL A 29 -18.87 9.06 -10.95
N ILE A 30 -18.23 9.07 -12.13
CA ILE A 30 -17.80 7.89 -12.85
C ILE A 30 -16.27 7.86 -12.84
N LEU A 31 -15.73 6.73 -12.40
CA LEU A 31 -14.32 6.46 -12.29
C LEU A 31 -13.92 5.39 -13.31
N GLY A 32 -12.80 5.63 -13.97
CA GLY A 32 -12.11 4.66 -14.83
C GLY A 32 -10.63 4.61 -14.51
N ARG A 33 -9.94 3.56 -14.97
CA ARG A 33 -8.50 3.44 -14.78
C ARG A 33 -7.74 4.44 -15.65
N ASP A 34 -6.84 5.21 -15.06
CA ASP A 34 -5.94 6.11 -15.78
C ASP A 34 -4.73 5.36 -16.38
N ALA A 35 -3.77 6.08 -16.97
CA ALA A 35 -2.57 5.44 -17.53
C ALA A 35 -1.67 4.76 -16.46
N SER A 36 -1.80 5.15 -15.19
CA SER A 36 -1.14 4.54 -14.02
C SER A 36 -1.97 3.37 -13.43
N LYS A 37 -3.09 3.01 -14.06
CA LYS A 37 -4.08 2.02 -13.62
C LYS A 37 -4.85 2.38 -12.34
N MET A 38 -4.76 3.63 -11.89
CA MET A 38 -5.51 4.13 -10.74
C MET A 38 -6.93 4.53 -11.18
N PHE A 39 -7.94 4.25 -10.36
CA PHE A 39 -9.29 4.78 -10.61
C PHE A 39 -9.32 6.29 -10.38
N ARG A 40 -9.65 7.04 -11.43
CA ARG A 40 -9.81 8.50 -11.40
C ARG A 40 -11.13 8.91 -12.05
N CYS A 41 -11.62 10.10 -11.71
CA CYS A 41 -12.82 10.67 -12.29
C CYS A 41 -12.67 10.88 -13.80
N ILE A 42 -13.53 10.23 -14.59
CA ILE A 42 -13.55 10.33 -16.06
C ILE A 42 -14.80 11.04 -16.58
N ASP A 43 -15.88 11.04 -15.81
CA ASP A 43 -17.12 11.76 -16.10
C ASP A 43 -17.85 12.01 -14.77
N MET A 44 -18.69 13.05 -14.71
CA MET A 44 -19.51 13.36 -13.55
C MET A 44 -20.77 14.11 -13.99
N GLY A 45 -21.85 13.95 -13.22
CA GLY A 45 -23.10 14.66 -13.49
C GLY A 45 -22.91 16.18 -13.39
N SER A 46 -23.32 16.91 -14.43
CA SER A 46 -23.41 18.37 -14.39
C SER A 46 -24.70 18.88 -13.73
N GLU A 47 -25.68 17.99 -13.56
CA GLU A 47 -26.97 18.25 -12.94
C GLU A 47 -27.06 17.53 -11.60
N PHE A 48 -27.84 18.11 -10.69
CA PHE A 48 -28.16 17.51 -9.39
C PHE A 48 -29.64 17.11 -9.33
N TYR A 49 -29.92 16.03 -8.63
CA TYR A 49 -31.22 15.38 -8.58
C TYR A 49 -31.80 15.40 -7.18
N LYS A 50 -33.11 15.55 -7.04
CA LYS A 50 -33.76 15.63 -5.71
C LYS A 50 -33.86 14.30 -4.99
N THR A 51 -33.69 13.19 -5.71
CA THR A 51 -33.75 11.83 -5.16
C THR A 51 -32.52 11.04 -5.63
N PRO A 52 -32.06 10.07 -4.83
CA PRO A 52 -30.97 9.18 -5.25
C PRO A 52 -31.38 8.34 -6.46
N GLU A 53 -32.64 7.92 -6.56
CA GLU A 53 -33.13 7.09 -7.68
C GLU A 53 -33.08 7.84 -9.02
N ASP A 54 -33.33 9.16 -9.03
CA ASP A 54 -33.21 9.96 -10.24
C ASP A 54 -31.74 10.15 -10.65
N ALA A 55 -30.83 10.30 -9.67
CA ALA A 55 -29.39 10.34 -9.93
C ALA A 55 -28.88 8.99 -10.46
N GLU A 56 -29.36 7.87 -9.93
CA GLU A 56 -29.04 6.52 -10.40
C GLU A 56 -29.48 6.30 -11.85
N LYS A 57 -30.71 6.69 -12.22
CA LYS A 57 -31.17 6.60 -13.61
C LYS A 57 -30.33 7.45 -14.57
N ALA A 58 -29.95 8.65 -14.14
CA ALA A 58 -29.08 9.50 -14.94
C ALA A 58 -27.70 8.85 -15.10
N LEU A 59 -27.12 8.33 -14.01
CA LEU A 59 -25.86 7.61 -14.01
C LEU A 59 -25.89 6.40 -14.95
N GLU A 60 -26.92 5.55 -14.89
CA GLU A 60 -27.08 4.37 -15.75
C GLU A 60 -26.98 4.75 -17.24
N SER A 61 -27.64 5.84 -17.64
CA SER A 61 -27.62 6.29 -19.03
C SER A 61 -26.22 6.72 -19.50
N VAL A 62 -25.41 7.28 -18.60
CA VAL A 62 -24.06 7.75 -18.90
C VAL A 62 -23.05 6.62 -18.88
N VAL A 63 -23.16 5.67 -17.94
CA VAL A 63 -22.26 4.51 -17.86
C VAL A 63 -22.26 3.71 -19.17
N LEU A 64 -23.38 3.64 -19.89
CA LEU A 64 -23.47 2.96 -21.18
C LEU A 64 -22.52 3.50 -22.26
N LYS A 65 -22.07 4.76 -22.16
CA LYS A 65 -21.08 5.35 -23.09
C LYS A 65 -19.75 4.60 -23.07
N PHE A 66 -19.41 3.97 -21.95
CA PHE A 66 -18.14 3.25 -21.74
C PHE A 66 -18.23 1.77 -22.12
N ASN A 67 -19.41 1.28 -22.51
CA ASN A 67 -19.57 -0.08 -23.00
C ASN A 67 -18.97 -0.23 -24.39
N ASN A 68 -17.94 -1.06 -24.54
CA ASN A 68 -17.25 -1.27 -25.82
C ASN A 68 -16.78 0.02 -26.53
N ASP A 69 -16.39 1.05 -25.77
CA ASP A 69 -15.85 2.32 -26.28
C ASP A 69 -14.44 2.20 -26.91
N GLY A 70 -13.88 0.99 -26.93
CA GLY A 70 -12.55 0.69 -27.46
C GLY A 70 -11.39 1.12 -26.55
N GLN A 71 -11.67 1.52 -25.31
CA GLN A 71 -10.68 2.01 -24.35
C GLN A 71 -10.75 1.18 -23.07
N ASP A 72 -9.60 0.79 -22.53
CA ASP A 72 -9.50 0.16 -21.19
C ASP A 72 -8.86 1.09 -20.16
N LEU A 73 -8.23 2.17 -20.63
CA LEU A 73 -7.58 3.20 -19.82
C LEU A 73 -8.04 4.58 -20.30
N TYR A 74 -8.10 5.54 -19.37
CA TYR A 74 -8.58 6.90 -19.55
C TYR A 74 -7.52 7.91 -19.07
N PRO A 75 -6.49 8.19 -19.90
CA PRO A 75 -5.40 9.08 -19.50
C PRO A 75 -5.85 10.50 -19.13
N GLN A 76 -5.27 11.06 -18.08
CA GLN A 76 -5.58 12.39 -17.54
C GLN A 76 -4.55 13.47 -17.95
N GLY A 77 -3.36 13.05 -18.38
CA GLY A 77 -2.28 13.91 -18.86
C GLY A 77 -1.28 14.35 -17.79
N ASP A 78 -1.53 14.03 -16.50
CA ASP A 78 -0.64 14.30 -15.38
C ASP A 78 0.09 13.05 -14.86
N GLU A 79 -0.15 11.88 -15.47
CA GLU A 79 0.51 10.63 -15.12
C GLU A 79 2.00 10.69 -15.49
N LYS A 80 2.85 10.55 -14.47
CA LYS A 80 4.31 10.58 -14.61
C LYS A 80 4.97 9.23 -14.42
N GLN A 81 4.21 8.24 -13.94
CA GLN A 81 4.74 6.96 -13.48
C GLN A 81 4.18 5.82 -14.32
N ILE A 82 5.00 4.79 -14.48
CA ILE A 82 4.58 3.53 -15.08
C ILE A 82 3.90 2.71 -13.98
N PRO A 83 2.76 2.05 -14.24
CA PRO A 83 2.12 1.18 -13.26
C PRO A 83 3.08 0.12 -12.73
N ASN A 84 3.09 -0.07 -11.41
CA ASN A 84 3.88 -1.14 -10.81
C ASN A 84 3.21 -2.50 -11.04
N GLU A 85 3.74 -3.26 -11.99
CA GLU A 85 3.33 -4.65 -12.25
C GLU A 85 3.98 -5.61 -11.24
N ILE A 86 3.71 -5.42 -9.95
CA ILE A 86 4.44 -6.05 -8.83
C ILE A 86 4.42 -7.59 -8.89
N LEU A 87 3.36 -8.18 -9.44
CA LEU A 87 3.17 -9.63 -9.54
C LEU A 87 3.71 -10.25 -10.84
N ILE A 88 4.18 -9.45 -11.80
CA ILE A 88 4.81 -9.95 -13.02
C ILE A 88 6.30 -10.22 -12.73
N PRO A 89 6.79 -11.48 -12.82
CA PRO A 89 8.18 -11.79 -12.53
C PRO A 89 9.17 -11.00 -13.40
N CYS A 90 10.06 -10.24 -12.77
CA CYS A 90 11.13 -9.48 -13.43
C CYS A 90 12.51 -10.16 -13.33
N VAL A 91 12.58 -11.29 -12.62
CA VAL A 91 13.80 -12.08 -12.41
C VAL A 91 13.62 -13.54 -12.82
N LYS A 92 14.73 -14.30 -12.88
CA LYS A 92 14.67 -15.73 -13.21
C LYS A 92 13.95 -16.51 -12.11
N ASN A 93 13.24 -17.58 -12.48
CA ASN A 93 12.48 -18.41 -11.54
C ASN A 93 13.32 -18.92 -10.34
N GLN A 94 14.61 -19.22 -10.52
CA GLN A 94 15.47 -19.67 -9.42
C GLN A 94 15.71 -18.58 -8.35
N GLN A 95 15.55 -17.30 -8.71
CA GLN A 95 15.73 -16.15 -7.81
C GLN A 95 14.44 -15.75 -7.09
N LEU A 96 13.28 -16.23 -7.57
CA LEU A 96 11.99 -15.89 -6.98
C LEU A 96 11.84 -16.53 -5.60
N HIS A 97 11.31 -15.77 -4.64
CA HIS A 97 10.98 -16.26 -3.32
C HIS A 97 9.96 -17.41 -3.39
N PRO A 98 10.07 -18.47 -2.57
CA PRO A 98 9.08 -19.53 -2.53
C PRO A 98 7.65 -19.03 -2.30
N TYR A 99 7.46 -18.07 -1.39
CA TYR A 99 6.13 -17.50 -1.12
C TYR A 99 5.63 -16.61 -2.26
N PHE A 100 6.52 -15.87 -2.94
CA PHE A 100 6.13 -15.13 -4.13
C PHE A 100 5.66 -16.06 -5.25
N LYS A 101 6.34 -17.20 -5.47
CA LYS A 101 5.89 -18.21 -6.43
C LYS A 101 4.49 -18.70 -6.10
N VAL A 102 4.29 -19.12 -4.86
CA VAL A 102 3.00 -19.58 -4.36
C VAL A 102 1.91 -18.51 -4.55
N LEU A 103 2.21 -17.25 -4.23
CA LEU A 103 1.31 -16.12 -4.41
C LEU A 103 0.85 -16.00 -5.87
N ILE A 104 1.77 -16.05 -6.84
CA ILE A 104 1.42 -15.85 -8.25
C ILE A 104 0.80 -17.09 -8.91
N THR A 105 1.16 -18.31 -8.48
CA THR A 105 0.72 -19.55 -9.14
C THR A 105 -0.57 -20.13 -8.59
N GLU A 106 -0.84 -19.99 -7.28
CA GLU A 106 -1.99 -20.66 -6.66
C GLU A 106 -3.30 -19.87 -6.90
N PRO A 107 -4.36 -20.50 -7.45
CA PRO A 107 -5.63 -19.83 -7.70
C PRO A 107 -6.30 -19.27 -6.43
N ARG A 108 -6.12 -19.92 -5.28
CA ARG A 108 -6.72 -19.49 -4.00
C ARG A 108 -6.28 -18.10 -3.54
N PHE A 109 -5.17 -17.55 -4.08
CA PHE A 109 -4.71 -16.20 -3.77
C PHE A 109 -5.22 -15.15 -4.75
N GLU A 110 -6.16 -15.47 -5.63
CA GLU A 110 -6.70 -14.52 -6.61
C GLU A 110 -7.16 -13.20 -5.99
N ALA A 111 -7.95 -13.23 -4.91
CA ALA A 111 -8.37 -12.02 -4.20
C ALA A 111 -7.17 -11.23 -3.63
N ALA A 112 -6.18 -11.92 -3.04
CA ALA A 112 -4.97 -11.29 -2.51
C ALA A 112 -4.13 -10.65 -3.62
N LYS A 113 -4.02 -11.30 -4.79
CA LYS A 113 -3.32 -10.76 -5.95
C LYS A 113 -3.96 -9.48 -6.47
N TYR A 114 -5.29 -9.45 -6.56
CA TYR A 114 -6.01 -8.23 -6.94
C TYR A 114 -5.72 -7.10 -5.96
N LEU A 115 -5.87 -7.35 -4.65
CA LEU A 115 -5.61 -6.33 -3.64
C LEU A 115 -4.17 -5.80 -3.69
N ILE A 116 -3.18 -6.69 -3.79
CA ILE A 116 -1.77 -6.30 -3.89
C ILE A 116 -1.51 -5.42 -5.12
N ASN A 117 -2.10 -5.78 -6.28
CA ASN A 117 -1.98 -4.95 -7.49
C ASN A 117 -2.61 -3.57 -7.31
N GLU A 118 -3.83 -3.49 -6.75
CA GLU A 118 -4.49 -2.20 -6.52
C GLU A 118 -3.66 -1.28 -5.62
N ILE A 119 -3.09 -1.82 -4.55
CA ILE A 119 -2.21 -1.05 -3.67
C ILE A 119 -0.95 -0.62 -4.43
N ALA A 120 -0.33 -1.55 -5.17
CA ALA A 120 0.93 -1.31 -5.87
C ALA A 120 0.83 -0.23 -6.95
N TYR A 121 -0.32 -0.07 -7.63
CA TYR A 121 -0.54 1.02 -8.59
C TYR A 121 -0.44 2.41 -7.98
N SER A 122 -0.74 2.55 -6.69
CA SER A 122 -0.59 3.81 -5.95
C SER A 122 0.76 3.95 -5.23
N TYR A 123 1.50 2.86 -5.08
CA TYR A 123 2.78 2.85 -4.37
C TYR A 123 3.88 3.46 -5.23
N ILE A 124 4.76 4.27 -4.64
CA ILE A 124 5.86 4.91 -5.37
C ILE A 124 7.17 4.23 -4.97
N ASP A 125 7.78 3.52 -5.92
CA ASP A 125 9.10 2.89 -5.78
C ASP A 125 10.20 3.92 -6.07
N VAL A 126 10.67 4.61 -5.02
CA VAL A 126 11.58 5.77 -5.14
C VAL A 126 12.96 5.37 -5.68
N ASP A 127 13.48 4.20 -5.31
CA ASP A 127 14.81 3.74 -5.69
C ASP A 127 14.80 2.67 -6.81
N GLY A 128 13.62 2.18 -7.18
CA GLY A 128 13.42 1.19 -8.24
C GLY A 128 13.76 -0.24 -7.83
N ASN A 129 14.03 -0.50 -6.55
CA ASN A 129 14.39 -1.83 -6.05
C ASN A 129 13.19 -2.58 -5.46
N TYR A 130 12.12 -1.88 -5.08
CA TYR A 130 11.02 -2.44 -4.32
C TYR A 130 10.42 -3.69 -4.99
N ILE A 131 10.08 -3.60 -6.28
CA ILE A 131 9.45 -4.72 -7.01
C ILE A 131 10.39 -5.94 -7.02
N LYS A 132 11.67 -5.74 -7.32
CA LYS A 132 12.64 -6.84 -7.38
C LYS A 132 12.85 -7.48 -6.00
N GLU A 133 12.90 -6.69 -4.94
CA GLU A 133 13.05 -7.18 -3.58
C GLU A 133 11.82 -7.95 -3.11
N PHE A 134 10.62 -7.45 -3.42
CA PHE A 134 9.36 -8.14 -3.15
C PHE A 134 9.33 -9.52 -3.81
N GLN A 135 9.87 -9.64 -5.02
CA GLN A 135 9.91 -10.92 -5.74
C GLN A 135 11.01 -11.88 -5.25
N THR A 136 12.00 -11.41 -4.49
CA THR A 136 13.21 -12.17 -4.12
C THR A 136 13.40 -12.26 -2.60
N ASN A 137 14.57 -11.90 -2.08
CA ASN A 137 14.90 -12.13 -0.66
C ASN A 137 14.22 -11.14 0.29
N GLY A 138 13.55 -10.10 -0.23
CA GLY A 138 12.87 -9.08 0.55
C GLY A 138 11.36 -9.32 0.71
N PHE A 139 10.81 -10.44 0.24
CA PHE A 139 9.36 -10.68 0.15
C PHE A 139 8.59 -10.26 1.40
N ASP A 140 8.95 -10.81 2.56
CA ASP A 140 8.22 -10.54 3.80
C ASP A 140 8.37 -9.10 4.30
N SER A 141 9.55 -8.50 4.12
CA SER A 141 9.81 -7.10 4.53
C SER A 141 9.08 -6.11 3.63
N ARG A 142 9.10 -6.35 2.31
CA ARG A 142 8.36 -5.52 1.35
C ARG A 142 6.85 -5.71 1.50
N LEU A 143 6.38 -6.91 1.84
CA LEU A 143 4.96 -7.13 2.17
C LEU A 143 4.53 -6.34 3.41
N TRP A 144 5.39 -6.27 4.44
CA TRP A 144 5.16 -5.45 5.63
C TRP A 144 5.09 -3.95 5.31
N GLU A 145 6.00 -3.46 4.46
CA GLU A 145 5.94 -2.08 3.97
C GLU A 145 4.65 -1.82 3.18
N LEU A 146 4.24 -2.72 2.28
CA LEU A 146 2.98 -2.56 1.54
C LEU A 146 1.78 -2.42 2.50
N TYR A 147 1.77 -3.21 3.58
CA TYR A 147 0.76 -3.09 4.63
C TYR A 147 0.83 -1.73 5.36
N LEU A 148 2.03 -1.30 5.77
CA LEU A 148 2.20 0.00 6.44
C LEU A 148 1.78 1.16 5.54
N TYR A 149 2.03 1.07 4.24
CA TYR A 149 1.58 2.07 3.28
C TYR A 149 0.05 2.23 3.30
N VAL A 150 -0.70 1.12 3.27
CA VAL A 150 -2.17 1.15 3.37
C VAL A 150 -2.61 1.68 4.73
N TYR A 151 -1.98 1.23 5.82
CA TYR A 151 -2.30 1.69 7.16
C TYR A 151 -2.11 3.21 7.32
N LEU A 152 -0.97 3.73 6.87
CA LEU A 152 -0.67 5.17 6.95
C LEU A 152 -1.65 5.99 6.11
N TYR A 153 -1.97 5.52 4.90
CA TYR A 153 -2.97 6.16 4.06
C TYR A 153 -4.35 6.20 4.75
N ASP A 154 -4.80 5.09 5.33
CA ASP A 154 -6.10 4.98 6.01
C ASP A 154 -6.20 5.87 7.26
N THR A 155 -5.07 6.08 7.97
CA THR A 155 -5.02 7.02 9.11
C THR A 155 -5.08 8.50 8.71
N GLY A 156 -5.09 8.81 7.40
CA GLY A 156 -5.07 10.17 6.88
C GLY A 156 -3.68 10.83 6.91
N ALA A 157 -2.61 10.03 7.08
CA ALA A 157 -1.25 10.54 7.00
C ALA A 157 -0.91 10.92 5.55
N SER A 158 -0.28 12.08 5.37
CA SER A 158 0.24 12.49 4.06
C SER A 158 1.62 11.88 3.86
N ILE A 159 1.78 10.99 2.88
CA ILE A 159 3.06 10.33 2.62
C ILE A 159 3.90 11.22 1.68
N ILE A 160 5.05 11.67 2.19
CA ILE A 160 6.04 12.49 1.48
C ILE A 160 7.08 11.56 0.84
N ARG A 161 7.41 11.79 -0.43
CA ARG A 161 8.26 10.90 -1.24
C ARG A 161 9.51 11.63 -1.76
N ASP A 162 10.20 12.32 -0.85
CA ASP A 162 11.35 13.17 -1.14
C ASP A 162 12.70 12.54 -0.77
N CYS A 163 12.68 11.41 -0.04
CA CYS A 163 13.87 10.67 0.37
C CYS A 163 13.76 9.17 0.10
N VAL A 164 14.91 8.52 -0.11
CA VAL A 164 15.02 7.05 -0.27
C VAL A 164 15.00 6.31 1.07
N ALA A 165 15.42 6.99 2.14
CA ALA A 165 15.41 6.46 3.49
C ALA A 165 15.14 7.63 4.45
N PRO A 166 14.40 7.41 5.55
CA PRO A 166 13.84 6.14 6.04
C PRO A 166 12.64 5.64 5.20
N ASP A 167 12.15 4.43 5.47
CA ASP A 167 11.15 3.75 4.61
C ASP A 167 9.88 4.61 4.33
N TYR A 168 9.47 5.44 5.30
CA TYR A 168 8.45 6.47 5.09
C TYR A 168 8.85 7.80 5.70
N HIS A 169 8.55 8.86 4.96
CA HIS A 169 8.41 10.22 5.46
C HIS A 169 6.92 10.57 5.40
N ILE A 170 6.32 10.96 6.52
CA ILE A 170 4.90 11.31 6.58
C ILE A 170 4.68 12.65 7.27
N SER A 171 3.56 13.30 6.97
CA SER A 171 3.01 14.40 7.76
C SER A 171 1.67 14.01 8.36
N VAL A 172 1.51 14.22 9.65
CA VAL A 172 0.28 13.98 10.41
C VAL A 172 -0.06 15.27 11.16
N PHE A 173 -1.20 15.88 10.82
CA PHE A 173 -1.62 17.19 11.37
C PHE A 173 -0.56 18.31 11.24
N GLY A 174 0.25 18.28 10.18
CA GLY A 174 1.30 19.27 9.92
C GLY A 174 2.65 18.96 10.59
N GLU A 175 2.72 17.91 11.41
CA GLU A 175 3.97 17.44 12.01
C GLU A 175 4.57 16.33 11.15
N GLU A 176 5.85 16.47 10.81
CA GLU A 176 6.58 15.48 10.04
C GLU A 176 7.16 14.38 10.94
N LEU A 177 7.08 13.14 10.46
CA LEU A 177 7.60 11.95 11.12
C LEU A 177 8.27 11.04 10.10
N PHE A 178 9.34 10.41 10.56
CA PHE A 178 10.00 9.34 9.84
C PHE A 178 9.60 7.99 10.41
N ILE A 179 9.32 7.02 9.55
CA ILE A 179 9.02 5.65 9.96
C ILE A 179 9.97 4.70 9.25
N GLU A 180 10.58 3.81 10.04
CA GLU A 180 11.37 2.70 9.54
C GLU A 180 10.66 1.38 9.85
N ALA A 181 10.43 0.58 8.81
CA ALA A 181 9.77 -0.71 8.87
C ALA A 181 10.81 -1.80 9.21
N VAL A 182 10.54 -2.58 10.26
CA VAL A 182 11.47 -3.60 10.74
C VAL A 182 10.78 -4.95 10.84
N THR A 183 11.37 -5.98 10.25
CA THR A 183 10.92 -7.36 10.43
C THR A 183 11.86 -8.15 11.33
N VAL A 184 11.30 -8.90 12.26
CA VAL A 184 12.03 -9.84 13.10
C VAL A 184 12.13 -11.17 12.36
N ASN A 185 13.27 -11.40 11.73
CA ASN A 185 13.53 -12.63 10.97
C ASN A 185 13.99 -13.79 11.87
N PRO A 186 13.90 -15.04 11.39
CA PRO A 186 14.51 -16.17 12.07
C PRO A 186 16.01 -15.98 12.34
N SER A 187 16.47 -16.45 13.50
CA SER A 187 17.86 -16.30 13.92
C SER A 187 18.79 -17.10 13.01
N GLN A 188 19.69 -16.40 12.30
CA GLN A 188 20.70 -17.04 11.45
C GLN A 188 21.93 -17.52 12.23
N ASN A 189 22.12 -17.03 13.46
CA ASN A 189 23.24 -17.43 14.30
C ASN A 189 22.96 -18.81 14.93
N LYS A 190 23.70 -19.83 14.49
CA LYS A 190 23.58 -21.20 15.02
C LYS A 190 23.93 -21.33 16.50
N GLU A 191 24.73 -20.42 17.06
CA GLU A 191 25.06 -20.39 18.48
C GLU A 191 23.93 -19.82 19.35
N ARG A 192 22.98 -19.12 18.73
CA ARG A 192 21.79 -18.53 19.36
C ARG A 192 20.56 -18.84 18.51
N PRO A 193 20.14 -20.11 18.45
CA PRO A 193 18.98 -20.50 17.66
C PRO A 193 17.70 -19.94 18.26
N ASP A 194 16.67 -19.79 17.43
CA ASP A 194 15.33 -19.53 17.92
C ASP A 194 14.82 -20.73 18.76
N PRO A 195 14.07 -20.48 19.84
CA PRO A 195 13.43 -21.54 20.61
C PRO A 195 12.37 -22.25 19.75
N ALA A 196 12.08 -23.50 20.08
CA ALA A 196 10.99 -24.24 19.44
C ALA A 196 9.62 -23.58 19.71
N PRO A 197 8.65 -23.72 18.79
CA PRO A 197 7.29 -23.24 19.03
C PRO A 197 6.72 -23.81 20.34
N PRO A 198 6.09 -22.98 21.19
CA PRO A 198 5.53 -23.44 22.45
C PRO A 198 4.38 -24.42 22.19
N THR A 199 4.26 -25.44 23.04
CA THR A 199 3.18 -26.44 22.99
C THR A 199 2.11 -26.20 24.04
N THR A 200 2.41 -25.35 25.03
CA THR A 200 1.51 -24.96 26.12
C THR A 200 1.45 -23.44 26.28
N ASN A 201 0.42 -22.95 26.96
CA ASN A 201 0.26 -21.53 27.25
C ASN A 201 1.35 -21.02 28.22
N GLU A 202 1.78 -21.87 29.15
CA GLU A 202 2.84 -21.56 30.11
C GLU A 202 4.18 -21.37 29.40
N GLU A 203 4.52 -22.27 28.46
CA GLU A 203 5.71 -22.11 27.60
C GLU A 203 5.63 -20.85 26.75
N ALA A 204 4.46 -20.56 26.16
CA ALA A 204 4.24 -19.35 25.40
C ALA A 204 4.44 -18.10 26.26
N ALA A 205 3.91 -18.07 27.48
CA ALA A 205 4.07 -16.97 28.41
C ALA A 205 5.54 -16.73 28.80
N ILE A 206 6.32 -17.79 29.00
CA ILE A 206 7.76 -17.71 29.27
C ILE A 206 8.50 -17.10 28.07
N LEU A 207 8.22 -17.58 26.84
CA LEU A 207 8.84 -17.04 25.63
C LEU A 207 8.48 -15.57 25.39
N ILE A 208 7.22 -15.19 25.63
CA ILE A 208 6.76 -13.80 25.53
C ILE A 208 7.49 -12.90 26.53
N ARG A 209 7.73 -13.37 27.76
CA ARG A 209 8.40 -12.58 28.79
C ARG A 209 9.92 -12.50 28.59
N ASP A 210 10.57 -13.62 28.27
CA ASP A 210 12.02 -13.75 28.40
C ASP A 210 12.75 -13.72 27.05
N TYR A 211 12.09 -14.15 25.97
CA TYR A 211 12.73 -14.28 24.66
C TYR A 211 12.34 -13.16 23.70
N LEU A 212 11.05 -12.92 23.50
CA LEU A 212 10.57 -11.93 22.53
C LEU A 212 11.16 -10.53 22.79
N PRO A 213 11.21 -9.98 24.02
CA PRO A 213 11.75 -8.64 24.24
C PRO A 213 13.21 -8.52 23.78
N ILE A 214 14.01 -9.57 23.94
CA ILE A 214 15.40 -9.61 23.47
C ILE A 214 15.44 -9.68 21.94
N LYS A 215 14.62 -10.53 21.32
CA LYS A 215 14.59 -10.68 19.85
C LYS A 215 14.17 -9.38 19.16
N TYR A 216 13.10 -8.75 19.63
CA TYR A 216 12.65 -7.46 19.10
C TYR A 216 13.64 -6.34 19.42
N GLY A 217 14.07 -6.22 20.68
CA GLY A 217 14.99 -5.20 21.12
C GLY A 217 16.32 -5.23 20.38
N SER A 218 16.88 -6.41 20.15
CA SER A 218 18.12 -6.56 19.37
C SER A 218 17.97 -6.17 17.89
N THR A 219 16.82 -6.49 17.28
CA THR A 219 16.52 -6.12 15.89
C THR A 219 16.38 -4.60 15.76
N LEU A 220 15.58 -3.98 16.64
CA LEU A 220 15.41 -2.53 16.72
C LEU A 220 16.72 -1.82 16.99
N TYR A 221 17.50 -2.30 17.96
CA TYR A 221 18.80 -1.72 18.30
C TYR A 221 19.78 -1.78 17.14
N SER A 222 19.85 -2.92 16.44
CA SER A 222 20.71 -3.08 15.26
C SER A 222 20.32 -2.11 14.14
N LYS A 223 19.02 -1.84 13.98
CA LYS A 223 18.52 -0.88 13.01
C LYS A 223 18.84 0.56 13.44
N LEU A 224 18.63 0.91 14.70
CA LEU A 224 18.97 2.22 15.27
C LEU A 224 20.47 2.55 15.15
N GLN A 225 21.35 1.55 15.26
CA GLN A 225 22.79 1.75 15.07
C GLN A 225 23.18 2.02 13.61
N LYS A 226 22.40 1.55 12.65
CA LYS A 226 22.57 1.91 11.23
C LYS A 226 22.00 3.32 11.11
N ASN A 227 22.87 4.30 10.91
CA ASN A 227 22.54 5.73 10.91
C ASN A 227 21.64 6.10 9.70
N THR A 228 20.37 5.68 9.71
CA THR A 228 19.38 5.87 8.66
C THR A 228 18.90 7.32 8.71
N GLY A 229 19.58 8.20 7.97
CA GLY A 229 19.12 9.57 7.72
C GLY A 229 20.19 10.66 7.72
N THR A 230 21.42 10.42 8.21
CA THR A 230 22.41 11.51 8.33
C THR A 230 23.39 11.62 7.16
N ASN A 231 23.59 10.57 6.35
CA ASN A 231 24.64 10.55 5.32
C ASN A 231 24.24 11.12 3.96
N HIS A 232 22.96 11.44 3.73
CA HIS A 232 22.46 11.93 2.43
C HIS A 232 22.01 13.40 2.43
N MET A 233 22.15 14.12 3.56
CA MET A 233 21.73 15.51 3.70
C MET A 233 22.85 16.43 4.19
N SER A 234 22.83 17.69 3.75
CA SER A 234 23.79 18.71 4.16
C SER A 234 23.76 18.92 5.69
N PRO A 235 24.90 19.33 6.31
CA PRO A 235 25.02 19.46 7.77
C PRO A 235 23.99 20.39 8.43
N GLU A 236 23.44 21.31 7.65
CA GLU A 236 22.55 22.41 8.04
C GLU A 236 21.13 21.90 8.38
N ASN A 237 20.71 20.77 7.82
CA ASN A 237 19.39 20.17 8.00
C ASN A 237 19.29 19.17 9.17
N ARG A 238 20.39 18.92 9.91
CA ARG A 238 20.41 17.89 10.97
C ARG A 238 19.74 18.31 12.29
N LEU A 239 19.55 19.62 12.52
CA LEU A 239 19.01 20.15 13.78
C LEU A 239 17.47 20.27 13.81
N SER A 240 16.80 20.01 12.68
CA SER A 240 15.33 20.09 12.54
C SER A 240 14.73 18.78 11.99
N LEU A 241 15.41 17.65 12.17
CA LEU A 241 14.93 16.38 11.61
C LEU A 241 13.62 15.96 12.29
N PRO A 242 12.62 15.52 11.51
CA PRO A 242 11.47 14.79 12.01
C PRO A 242 11.87 13.66 12.97
N SER A 243 11.02 13.39 13.95
CA SER A 243 11.25 12.25 14.85
C SER A 243 11.15 10.94 14.08
N THR A 244 12.09 10.00 14.31
CA THR A 244 12.07 8.67 13.69
C THR A 244 11.44 7.64 14.62
N ILE A 245 10.43 6.93 14.11
CA ILE A 245 9.73 5.84 14.77
C ILE A 245 10.09 4.53 14.06
N PHE A 246 10.40 3.49 14.83
CA PHE A 246 10.62 2.15 14.28
C PHE A 246 9.38 1.30 14.54
N ILE A 247 8.77 0.74 13.50
CA ILE A 247 7.60 -0.14 13.62
C ILE A 247 8.00 -1.56 13.24
N CYS A 248 7.76 -2.51 14.15
CA CYS A 248 8.33 -3.85 14.06
C CYS A 248 7.27 -4.96 14.04
N GLN A 249 7.37 -5.89 13.07
CA GLN A 249 6.54 -7.09 12.95
C GLN A 249 7.39 -8.38 13.05
N VAL A 250 6.83 -9.46 13.61
CA VAL A 250 7.38 -10.83 13.52
C VAL A 250 6.80 -11.56 12.31
N LEU A 251 7.69 -12.25 11.60
CA LEU A 251 7.39 -13.11 10.45
C LEU A 251 7.30 -14.57 10.86
#